data_AF-A0A3N4HQ57-F1
#
_entry.id   AF-A0A3N4HQ57-F1
#
_cell.length_a   1.000
_cell.length_b   1.000
_cell.length_c   1.000
_cell.angle_alpha   90.00
_cell.angle_beta   90.00
_cell.angle_gamma   90.00
#
_symmetry.space_group_name_H-M   'P 1'
#
loop_
_entity.id
_entity.type
_entity.pdbx_description
1 polymer ?
#
loop_
_entity_poly.entity_id
_entity_poly.type
_entity_poly.pdbx_seq_one_letter_code
_entity_poly.pdbx_strand_id
1 'polypeptide(L)'
;MLANINTTGSHESSFHNRYQSGEFEPMVKVRPCVQHYIPGLIRDIYGPQALLSGPSDTEYARFVRELADQILLFLFEDYIPFLWGDVERSVDVVATDLLGIDFVFWNTHSWLSLFCTNLPEGYDETAPGLIWKRHKAGLLRQSQLRILRLVFTTFLDQVRDLIGTMDRRDDNDRLILMRAFYSFRILLEKLLCSPEFRSERLELLLLKYLEEPQVDFEVARGVMQCEVLLSVAEAEQEEDELRMREVRRRREYVLLSRI
;
A
#
# COMPACT_ATOMS: atom_id res chain seq x y z
N MET A 1 -21.08 -4.22 -11.58
CA MET A 1 -20.60 -4.02 -12.97
C MET A 1 -19.09 -4.18 -12.95
N LEU A 2 -18.58 -5.42 -13.09
CA LEU A 2 -17.16 -5.62 -13.40
C LEU A 2 -17.06 -5.48 -14.92
N ALA A 3 -16.70 -4.28 -15.37
CA ALA A 3 -16.42 -4.04 -16.78
C ALA A 3 -15.37 -5.06 -17.23
N ASN A 4 -15.56 -5.65 -18.43
CA ASN A 4 -14.50 -6.34 -19.14
C ASN A 4 -13.26 -5.44 -19.10
N ILE A 5 -12.24 -5.83 -18.31
CA ILE A 5 -10.91 -5.24 -18.37
C ILE A 5 -10.28 -5.77 -19.66
N ASN A 6 -10.83 -5.33 -20.79
CA ASN A 6 -10.20 -5.47 -22.09
C ASN A 6 -9.06 -4.45 -22.10
N THR A 7 -7.87 -4.90 -21.72
CA THR A 7 -6.57 -4.21 -21.81
C THR A 7 -6.12 -3.97 -23.26
N THR A 8 -7.05 -3.65 -24.17
CA THR A 8 -6.77 -3.47 -25.59
C THR A 8 -6.69 -2.01 -26.01
N GLY A 9 -6.85 -1.06 -25.08
CA GLY A 9 -6.67 0.37 -25.34
C GLY A 9 -5.35 0.85 -24.74
N SER A 10 -4.36 1.04 -25.61
CA SER A 10 -3.06 1.68 -25.40
C SER A 10 -2.06 0.98 -24.46
N HIS A 11 -1.06 0.33 -25.05
CA HIS A 11 0.33 0.37 -24.58
C HIS A 11 0.88 1.83 -24.60
N GLU A 12 0.09 2.82 -24.16
CA GLU A 12 0.52 4.21 -23.97
C GLU A 12 1.46 4.21 -22.76
N SER A 13 2.69 3.86 -23.08
CA SER A 13 3.94 3.98 -22.32
C SER A 13 3.91 3.36 -20.92
N SER A 14 4.50 2.16 -20.82
CA SER A 14 4.94 1.61 -19.53
C SER A 14 5.68 2.68 -18.72
N PHE A 15 5.58 2.60 -17.39
CA PHE A 15 6.28 3.52 -16.49
C PHE A 15 7.75 3.66 -16.88
N HIS A 16 8.40 2.53 -17.21
CA HIS A 16 9.79 2.49 -17.63
C HIS A 16 10.10 3.41 -18.83
N ASN A 17 9.27 3.36 -19.88
CA ASN A 17 9.49 4.17 -21.09
C ASN A 17 9.34 5.66 -20.79
N ARG A 18 8.33 6.02 -19.99
CA ARG A 18 8.08 7.40 -19.54
C ARG A 18 9.23 7.92 -18.68
N TYR A 19 9.69 7.10 -17.74
CA TYR A 19 10.84 7.41 -16.91
C TYR A 19 12.12 7.62 -17.74
N GLN A 20 12.41 6.73 -18.70
CA GLN A 20 13.56 6.89 -19.60
C GLN A 20 13.47 8.14 -20.48
N SER A 21 12.27 8.56 -20.85
CA SER A 21 12.06 9.81 -21.60
C SER A 21 12.30 11.08 -20.79
N GLY A 22 12.47 10.96 -19.46
CA GLY A 22 12.65 12.08 -18.54
C GLY A 22 11.34 12.74 -18.10
N GLU A 23 10.18 12.14 -18.40
CA GLU A 23 8.87 12.70 -18.04
C GLU A 23 8.74 12.98 -16.54
N PHE A 24 9.27 12.08 -15.71
CA PHE A 24 9.21 12.19 -14.25
C PHE A 24 10.43 12.90 -13.63
N GLU A 25 11.38 13.37 -14.44
CA GLU A 25 12.62 14.01 -13.95
C GLU A 25 12.37 15.21 -13.03
N PRO A 26 11.38 16.11 -13.29
CA PRO A 26 11.06 17.19 -12.37
C PRO A 26 10.70 16.66 -10.98
N MET A 27 9.90 15.59 -10.92
CA MET A 27 9.42 14.97 -9.70
C MET A 27 10.55 14.32 -8.89
N VAL A 28 11.43 13.57 -9.56
CA VAL A 28 12.57 12.90 -8.92
C VAL A 28 13.52 13.90 -8.26
N LYS A 29 13.70 15.08 -8.85
CA LYS A 29 14.62 16.12 -8.35
C LYS A 29 14.11 16.90 -7.15
N VAL A 30 12.81 16.89 -6.85
CA VAL A 30 12.25 17.76 -5.80
C VAL A 30 12.63 17.29 -4.39
N ARG A 31 12.83 15.99 -4.18
CA ARG A 31 13.03 15.41 -2.85
C ARG A 31 14.22 14.44 -2.82
N PRO A 32 15.18 14.62 -1.88
CA PRO A 32 16.32 13.73 -1.74
C PRO A 32 15.94 12.26 -1.56
N CYS A 33 14.84 11.96 -0.84
CA CYS A 33 14.38 10.57 -0.66
C CYS A 33 13.96 9.95 -2.00
N VAL A 34 13.15 10.64 -2.80
CA VAL A 34 12.73 10.17 -4.13
C VAL A 34 13.94 9.97 -5.05
N GLN A 35 14.85 10.95 -5.06
CA GLN A 35 16.10 10.88 -5.82
C GLN A 35 17.00 9.70 -5.41
N HIS A 36 17.00 9.33 -4.12
CA HIS A 36 17.82 8.24 -3.62
C HIS A 36 17.20 6.87 -3.90
N TYR A 37 15.89 6.70 -3.66
CA TYR A 37 15.24 5.40 -3.70
C TYR A 37 14.80 4.97 -5.11
N ILE A 38 14.24 5.89 -5.90
CA ILE A 38 13.63 5.54 -7.19
C ILE A 38 14.64 4.97 -8.19
N PRO A 39 15.85 5.53 -8.38
CA PRO A 39 16.80 4.96 -9.34
C PRO A 39 17.25 3.55 -8.97
N GLY A 40 17.45 3.29 -7.67
CA GLY A 40 17.78 1.95 -7.17
C GLY A 40 16.66 0.96 -7.49
N LEU A 41 15.43 1.34 -7.18
CA LEU A 41 14.26 0.53 -7.44
C LEU A 41 14.03 0.24 -8.94
N ILE A 42 14.19 1.25 -9.80
CA ILE A 42 14.07 1.09 -11.26
C ILE A 42 15.15 0.16 -11.79
N ARG A 43 16.38 0.28 -11.29
CA ARG A 43 17.46 -0.65 -11.64
C ARG A 43 17.12 -2.07 -11.18
N ASP A 44 16.50 -2.24 -10.02
CA ASP A 44 16.20 -3.56 -9.49
C ASP A 44 15.01 -4.23 -10.22
N ILE A 45 14.08 -3.44 -10.78
CA ILE A 45 12.90 -3.93 -11.53
C ILE A 45 13.22 -4.09 -13.04
N TYR A 46 13.92 -3.13 -13.64
CA TYR A 46 14.14 -3.02 -15.09
C TYR A 46 15.62 -3.08 -15.51
N GLY A 47 16.55 -3.33 -14.59
CA GLY A 47 17.99 -3.28 -14.88
C GLY A 47 18.46 -4.30 -15.91
N PRO A 48 19.70 -4.14 -16.44
CA PRO A 48 20.22 -4.96 -17.53
C PRO A 48 20.17 -6.46 -17.25
N GLN A 49 20.36 -6.89 -16.00
CA GLN A 49 20.25 -8.31 -15.64
C GLN A 49 18.83 -8.86 -15.84
N ALA A 50 17.80 -8.06 -15.53
CA ALA A 50 16.40 -8.43 -15.81
C ALA A 50 16.07 -8.47 -17.31
N LEU A 51 16.85 -7.80 -18.16
CA LEU A 51 16.67 -7.75 -19.61
C LEU A 51 17.56 -8.76 -20.39
N LEU A 52 18.69 -9.19 -19.82
CA LEU A 52 19.68 -10.06 -20.47
C LEU A 52 19.34 -11.56 -20.40
N SER A 53 18.36 -11.90 -19.60
CA SER A 53 17.80 -13.24 -19.37
C SER A 53 16.90 -13.78 -20.50
N GLY A 54 17.18 -13.43 -21.75
CA GLY A 54 16.57 -14.07 -22.91
C GLY A 54 15.03 -14.07 -22.99
N PRO A 55 14.45 -14.74 -24.00
CA PRO A 55 13.02 -14.70 -24.32
C PRO A 55 12.13 -15.53 -23.38
N SER A 56 12.63 -16.01 -22.24
CA SER A 56 11.75 -16.57 -21.20
C SER A 56 11.19 -15.45 -20.34
N ASP A 57 10.41 -14.55 -20.95
CA ASP A 57 9.51 -13.66 -20.22
C ASP A 57 8.44 -14.55 -19.59
N THR A 58 8.79 -15.14 -18.44
CA THR A 58 7.87 -15.99 -17.70
C THR A 58 6.63 -15.15 -17.37
N GLU A 59 5.46 -15.78 -17.38
CA GLU A 59 4.22 -15.11 -17.02
C GLU A 59 4.32 -14.38 -15.66
N TYR A 60 5.16 -14.91 -14.75
CA TYR A 60 5.51 -14.30 -13.47
C TYR A 60 6.31 -13.00 -13.61
N ALA A 61 7.39 -12.99 -14.41
CA ALA A 61 8.20 -11.80 -14.62
C ALA A 61 7.36 -10.67 -15.23
N ARG A 62 6.51 -11.02 -16.21
CA ARG A 62 5.55 -10.08 -16.80
C ARG A 62 4.56 -9.55 -15.75
N PHE A 63 3.93 -10.42 -14.98
CA PHE A 63 3.01 -10.03 -13.91
C PHE A 63 3.66 -9.04 -12.93
N VAL A 64 4.88 -9.33 -12.49
CA VAL A 64 5.61 -8.49 -11.54
C VAL A 64 5.91 -7.11 -12.14
N ARG A 65 6.34 -7.05 -13.40
CA ARG A 65 6.61 -5.78 -14.10
C ARG A 65 5.35 -4.96 -14.30
N GLU A 66 4.25 -5.59 -14.71
CA GLU A 66 2.96 -4.91 -14.85
C GLU A 66 2.47 -4.35 -13.51
N LEU A 67 2.64 -5.11 -12.42
CA LEU A 67 2.27 -4.65 -11.09
C LEU A 67 3.16 -3.48 -10.62
N ALA A 68 4.47 -3.59 -10.85
CA ALA A 68 5.42 -2.52 -10.59
C ALA A 68 5.06 -1.25 -11.37
N ASP A 69 4.76 -1.38 -12.67
CA ASP A 69 4.31 -0.28 -13.53
C ASP A 69 3.08 0.39 -12.92
N GLN A 70 2.06 -0.37 -12.52
CA GLN A 70 0.83 0.19 -11.94
C GLN A 70 1.11 0.98 -10.65
N ILE A 71 1.91 0.42 -9.74
CA ILE A 71 2.26 1.06 -8.47
C ILE A 71 3.08 2.34 -8.72
N LEU A 72 4.05 2.28 -9.63
CA LEU A 72 4.91 3.41 -9.95
C LEU A 72 4.16 4.53 -10.67
N LEU A 73 3.26 4.18 -11.61
CA LEU A 73 2.37 5.15 -12.24
C LEU A 73 1.49 5.84 -11.20
N PHE A 74 0.81 5.08 -10.34
CA PHE A 74 0.03 5.65 -9.24
C PHE A 74 0.87 6.59 -8.37
N LEU A 75 2.09 6.18 -8.01
CA LEU A 75 2.97 6.98 -7.18
C LEU A 75 3.28 8.33 -7.84
N PHE A 76 3.65 8.34 -9.11
CA PHE A 76 4.08 9.54 -9.83
C PHE A 76 2.95 10.41 -10.37
N GLU A 77 1.82 9.82 -10.78
CA GLU A 77 0.71 10.54 -11.39
C GLU A 77 -0.31 11.04 -10.38
N ASP A 78 -0.57 10.27 -9.33
CA ASP A 78 -1.64 10.56 -8.39
C ASP A 78 -1.07 11.01 -7.04
N TYR A 79 -0.23 10.16 -6.43
CA TYR A 79 0.14 10.31 -5.02
C TYR A 79 1.12 11.45 -4.76
N ILE A 80 2.22 11.49 -5.52
CA ILE A 80 3.24 12.52 -5.41
C ILE A 80 2.66 13.93 -5.70
N PRO A 81 1.89 14.15 -6.78
CA PRO A 81 1.24 15.45 -7.02
C PRO A 81 0.25 15.85 -5.93
N PHE A 82 -0.46 14.88 -5.34
CA PHE A 82 -1.31 15.12 -4.18
C PHE A 82 -0.52 15.70 -3.00
N LEU A 83 0.65 15.16 -2.71
CA LEU A 83 1.50 15.68 -1.64
C LEU A 83 2.12 17.05 -1.98
N TRP A 84 2.46 17.29 -3.25
CA TRP A 84 3.15 18.53 -3.62
C TRP A 84 2.29 19.78 -3.68
N GLY A 85 1.00 19.66 -3.97
CA GLY A 85 0.17 20.88 -4.06
C GLY A 85 0.11 21.70 -2.76
N ASP A 86 0.57 21.16 -1.63
CA ASP A 86 0.69 21.87 -0.36
C ASP A 86 2.08 22.50 -0.12
N VAL A 87 3.16 21.95 -0.70
CA VAL A 87 4.55 22.31 -0.36
C VAL A 87 4.92 23.73 -0.82
N GLU A 88 4.35 24.23 -1.91
CA GLU A 88 4.59 25.61 -2.35
C GLU A 88 3.96 26.67 -1.43
N ARG A 89 3.10 26.27 -0.48
CA ARG A 89 2.28 27.19 0.33
C ARG A 89 2.50 27.11 1.84
N SER A 90 3.07 26.04 2.39
CA SER A 90 3.32 25.93 3.83
C SER A 90 4.77 26.33 4.19
N VAL A 91 4.90 27.26 5.12
CA VAL A 91 6.19 27.73 5.67
C VAL A 91 6.75 26.72 6.70
N ASP A 92 5.91 25.81 7.21
CA ASP A 92 6.28 24.75 8.15
C ASP A 92 6.54 23.42 7.45
N VAL A 93 7.75 23.28 6.92
CA VAL A 93 8.23 22.06 6.24
C VAL A 93 8.33 20.87 7.21
N VAL A 94 8.59 21.14 8.50
CA VAL A 94 9.00 20.13 9.49
C VAL A 94 7.85 19.21 9.96
N ALA A 95 6.62 19.70 10.03
CA ALA A 95 5.47 18.88 10.46
C ALA A 95 4.96 17.93 9.35
N THR A 96 5.21 18.27 8.08
CA THR A 96 4.81 17.49 6.90
C THR A 96 5.66 16.24 6.67
N ASP A 97 6.88 16.17 7.20
CA ASP A 97 7.85 15.12 6.86
C ASP A 97 7.60 13.77 7.54
N LEU A 98 7.07 13.74 8.77
CA LEU A 98 6.95 12.49 9.54
C LEU A 98 5.74 11.62 9.16
N LEU A 99 4.69 12.19 8.58
CA LEU A 99 3.41 11.49 8.36
C LEU A 99 3.05 11.31 6.88
N GLY A 100 3.60 12.09 5.95
CA GLY A 100 3.16 12.11 4.55
C GLY A 100 4.06 11.33 3.59
N ILE A 101 5.14 11.99 3.14
CA ILE A 101 5.99 11.50 2.05
C ILE A 101 6.77 10.26 2.47
N ASP A 102 7.57 10.34 3.54
CA ASP A 102 8.47 9.26 3.90
C ASP A 102 7.71 7.98 4.30
N PHE A 103 6.54 8.12 4.93
CA PHE A 103 5.70 6.98 5.29
C PHE A 103 5.19 6.24 4.05
N VAL A 104 4.60 6.94 3.08
CA VAL A 104 4.06 6.25 1.90
C VAL A 104 5.17 5.81 0.96
N PHE A 105 6.26 6.57 0.83
CA PHE A 105 7.43 6.08 0.10
C PHE A 105 7.98 4.81 0.74
N TRP A 106 8.10 4.78 2.07
CA TRP A 106 8.54 3.59 2.78
C TRP A 106 7.61 2.39 2.55
N ASN A 107 6.28 2.59 2.63
CA ASN A 107 5.33 1.51 2.37
C ASN A 107 5.37 1.06 0.90
N THR A 108 5.39 1.99 -0.05
CA THR A 108 5.44 1.69 -1.49
C THR A 108 6.74 0.99 -1.86
N HIS A 109 7.87 1.47 -1.34
CA HIS A 109 9.17 0.80 -1.46
C HIS A 109 9.14 -0.58 -0.82
N SER A 110 8.52 -0.73 0.36
CA SER A 110 8.38 -2.04 1.01
C SER A 110 7.54 -3.00 0.15
N TRP A 111 6.46 -2.54 -0.48
CA TRP A 111 5.69 -3.37 -1.41
C TRP A 111 6.52 -3.73 -2.64
N LEU A 112 7.12 -2.75 -3.31
CA LEU A 112 7.92 -3.01 -4.49
C LEU A 112 9.14 -3.89 -4.16
N SER A 113 9.71 -3.78 -2.97
CA SER A 113 10.76 -4.69 -2.47
C SER A 113 10.21 -6.08 -2.14
N LEU A 114 8.99 -6.18 -1.62
CA LEU A 114 8.36 -7.46 -1.30
C LEU A 114 7.97 -8.25 -2.56
N PHE A 115 7.54 -7.54 -3.61
CA PHE A 115 6.90 -8.09 -4.79
C PHE A 115 7.75 -8.01 -6.06
N CYS A 116 8.49 -6.91 -6.23
CA CYS A 116 9.03 -6.48 -7.53
C CYS A 116 10.54 -6.48 -7.63
N THR A 117 11.28 -6.51 -6.52
CA THR A 117 12.72 -6.70 -6.56
C THR A 117 13.05 -8.19 -6.62
N ASN A 118 14.17 -8.52 -7.28
CA ASN A 118 14.70 -9.88 -7.41
C ASN A 118 13.86 -10.81 -8.32
N LEU A 119 13.52 -10.30 -9.51
CA LEU A 119 13.05 -11.13 -10.62
C LEU A 119 13.99 -12.33 -10.87
N PRO A 120 13.48 -13.49 -11.34
CA PRO A 120 14.27 -14.69 -11.64
C PRO A 120 15.58 -14.43 -12.38
N GLU A 121 15.54 -13.41 -13.22
CA GLU A 121 16.53 -13.04 -14.22
C GLU A 121 17.72 -12.21 -13.68
N GLY A 122 17.60 -11.63 -12.48
CA GLY A 122 18.62 -10.75 -11.86
C GLY A 122 18.66 -10.87 -10.34
N TYR A 123 18.37 -12.08 -9.85
CA TYR A 123 18.09 -12.38 -8.46
C TYR A 123 19.30 -12.18 -7.53
N ASP A 124 19.11 -11.38 -6.46
CA ASP A 124 19.99 -11.36 -5.29
C ASP A 124 19.53 -12.41 -4.27
N GLU A 125 20.38 -13.42 -4.02
CA GLU A 125 20.15 -14.48 -3.03
C GLU A 125 19.99 -13.98 -1.59
N THR A 126 20.50 -12.81 -1.28
CA THR A 126 20.64 -12.31 0.09
C THR A 126 19.36 -11.70 0.68
N ALA A 127 18.40 -11.30 -0.15
CA ALA A 127 17.15 -10.67 0.31
C ALA A 127 15.91 -11.11 -0.48
N PRO A 128 15.47 -12.39 -0.38
CA PRO A 128 14.36 -12.85 -1.19
C PRO A 128 13.03 -12.23 -0.73
N GLY A 129 12.37 -11.51 -1.64
CA GLY A 129 10.97 -11.08 -1.48
C GLY A 129 10.05 -12.29 -1.22
N LEU A 130 8.93 -12.08 -0.51
CA LEU A 130 8.07 -13.18 -0.05
C LEU A 130 7.48 -13.98 -1.21
N ILE A 131 7.04 -13.31 -2.28
CA ILE A 131 6.49 -13.97 -3.47
C ILE A 131 7.54 -14.84 -4.15
N TRP A 132 8.78 -14.38 -4.19
CA TRP A 132 9.86 -15.14 -4.77
C TRP A 132 10.20 -16.40 -3.97
N LYS A 133 10.20 -16.32 -2.63
CA LYS A 133 10.34 -17.51 -1.77
C LYS A 133 9.28 -18.55 -2.11
N ARG A 134 8.04 -18.13 -2.37
CA ARG A 134 6.96 -19.03 -2.79
C ARG A 134 7.21 -19.59 -4.18
N HIS A 135 7.65 -18.78 -5.13
CA HIS A 135 7.97 -19.23 -6.48
C HIS A 135 9.06 -20.31 -6.48
N LYS A 136 10.19 -20.06 -5.80
CA LYS A 136 11.29 -21.04 -5.66
C LYS A 136 10.85 -22.34 -4.99
N ALA A 137 9.89 -22.25 -4.07
CA ALA A 137 9.31 -23.42 -3.40
C ALA A 137 8.23 -24.15 -4.24
N GLY A 138 7.90 -23.66 -5.44
CA GLY A 138 6.79 -24.19 -6.25
C GLY A 138 5.40 -23.95 -5.65
N LEU A 139 5.28 -22.96 -4.74
CA LEU A 139 4.07 -22.63 -3.98
C LEU A 139 3.34 -21.38 -4.51
N LEU A 140 3.90 -20.70 -5.51
CA LEU A 140 3.27 -19.57 -6.18
C LEU A 140 2.43 -20.08 -7.35
N ARG A 141 1.12 -19.93 -7.26
CA ARG A 141 0.16 -20.39 -8.28
C ARG A 141 -0.43 -19.21 -9.06
N GLN A 142 -0.95 -19.49 -10.25
CA GLN A 142 -1.64 -18.48 -11.06
C GLN A 142 -2.82 -17.82 -10.34
N SER A 143 -3.59 -18.59 -9.57
CA SER A 143 -4.68 -18.04 -8.75
C SER A 143 -4.19 -16.98 -7.75
N GLN A 144 -3.01 -17.18 -7.15
CA GLN A 144 -2.43 -16.20 -6.23
C GLN A 144 -2.04 -14.90 -6.94
N LEU A 145 -1.43 -15.01 -8.13
CA LEU A 145 -1.11 -13.82 -8.94
C LEU A 145 -2.37 -13.05 -9.32
N ARG A 146 -3.44 -13.76 -9.73
CA ARG A 146 -4.72 -13.14 -10.07
C ARG A 146 -5.33 -12.41 -8.87
N ILE A 147 -5.31 -13.02 -7.68
CA ILE A 147 -5.77 -12.36 -6.45
C ILE A 147 -4.92 -11.11 -6.18
N LEU A 148 -3.60 -11.23 -6.20
CA LEU A 148 -2.71 -10.10 -5.96
C LEU A 148 -2.97 -8.96 -6.95
N ARG A 149 -3.12 -9.26 -8.25
CA ARG A 149 -3.48 -8.25 -9.26
C ARG A 149 -4.73 -7.50 -8.85
N LEU A 150 -5.81 -8.24 -8.59
CA LEU A 150 -7.10 -7.66 -8.31
C LEU A 150 -7.07 -6.80 -7.04
N VAL A 151 -6.43 -7.29 -5.98
CA VAL A 151 -6.34 -6.57 -4.71
C VAL A 151 -5.51 -5.29 -4.88
N PHE A 152 -4.36 -5.34 -5.57
CA PHE A 152 -3.57 -4.14 -5.85
C PHE A 152 -4.32 -3.13 -6.72
N THR A 153 -4.88 -3.55 -7.85
CA THR A 153 -5.65 -2.66 -8.73
C THR A 153 -6.80 -2.00 -7.97
N THR A 154 -7.59 -2.79 -7.23
CA THR A 154 -8.71 -2.27 -6.43
C THR A 154 -8.22 -1.29 -5.35
N PHE A 155 -7.12 -1.61 -4.66
CA PHE A 155 -6.57 -0.72 -3.65
C PHE A 155 -6.07 0.60 -4.24
N LEU A 156 -5.33 0.56 -5.35
CA LEU A 156 -4.84 1.78 -6.01
C LEU A 156 -6.01 2.67 -6.48
N ASP A 157 -7.06 2.07 -7.05
CA ASP A 157 -8.25 2.81 -7.47
C ASP A 157 -8.99 3.43 -6.28
N GLN A 158 -9.18 2.69 -5.19
CA GLN A 158 -9.77 3.22 -3.96
C GLN A 158 -8.95 4.37 -3.38
N VAL A 159 -7.62 4.27 -3.41
CA VAL A 159 -6.74 5.33 -2.91
C VAL A 159 -6.78 6.55 -3.83
N ARG A 160 -6.91 6.40 -5.15
CA ARG A 160 -7.13 7.53 -6.07
C ARG A 160 -8.42 8.27 -5.76
N ASP A 161 -9.52 7.55 -5.60
CA ASP A 161 -10.81 8.14 -5.23
C ASP A 161 -10.71 8.87 -3.89
N LEU A 162 -10.05 8.24 -2.92
CA LEU A 162 -9.79 8.82 -1.61
C LEU A 162 -9.01 10.14 -1.73
N ILE A 163 -7.87 10.12 -2.41
CA ILE A 163 -7.02 11.30 -2.68
C ILE A 163 -7.79 12.40 -3.40
N GLY A 164 -8.68 12.05 -4.33
CA GLY A 164 -9.51 13.01 -5.08
C GLY A 164 -10.57 13.72 -4.24
N THR A 165 -10.94 13.16 -3.09
CA THR A 165 -11.98 13.71 -2.19
C THR A 165 -11.43 14.36 -0.92
N MET A 166 -10.17 14.09 -0.56
CA MET A 166 -9.55 14.57 0.68
C MET A 166 -9.25 16.06 0.69
N ASP A 167 -9.49 16.70 1.83
CA ASP A 167 -8.87 17.97 2.17
C ASP A 167 -7.45 17.72 2.70
N ARG A 168 -6.46 18.16 1.92
CA ARG A 168 -5.04 17.98 2.25
C ARG A 168 -4.64 18.63 3.57
N ARG A 169 -5.42 19.60 4.05
CA ARG A 169 -5.18 20.32 5.31
C ARG A 169 -5.83 19.65 6.51
N ASP A 170 -6.69 18.67 6.30
CA ASP A 170 -7.32 17.91 7.38
C ASP A 170 -6.39 16.76 7.81
N ASP A 171 -5.93 16.81 9.06
CA ASP A 171 -5.11 15.76 9.64
C ASP A 171 -5.87 14.42 9.74
N ASN A 172 -7.20 14.45 9.84
CA ASN A 172 -8.01 13.23 9.82
C ASN A 172 -7.94 12.53 8.46
N ASP A 173 -8.04 13.30 7.36
CA ASP A 173 -7.92 12.74 6.01
C ASP A 173 -6.53 12.12 5.80
N ARG A 174 -5.47 12.80 6.25
CA ARG A 174 -4.11 12.23 6.21
C ARG A 174 -4.01 10.93 7.00
N LEU A 175 -4.61 10.87 8.19
CA LEU A 175 -4.62 9.67 9.02
C LEU A 175 -5.40 8.52 8.36
N ILE A 176 -6.53 8.81 7.72
CA ILE A 176 -7.32 7.82 6.96
C ILE A 176 -6.47 7.23 5.83
N LEU A 177 -5.76 8.08 5.09
CA LEU A 177 -4.86 7.65 4.03
C LEU A 177 -3.75 6.74 4.57
N MET A 178 -3.06 7.16 5.63
CA MET A 178 -2.02 6.35 6.29
C MET A 178 -2.56 5.00 6.74
N ARG A 179 -3.76 4.97 7.33
CA ARG A 179 -4.42 3.74 7.78
C ARG A 179 -4.72 2.83 6.59
N ALA A 180 -5.17 3.36 5.45
CA ALA A 180 -5.38 2.58 4.24
C ALA A 180 -4.10 1.86 3.79
N PHE A 181 -2.97 2.58 3.69
CA PHE A 181 -1.66 1.99 3.35
C PHE A 181 -1.22 0.93 4.37
N TYR A 182 -1.36 1.21 5.66
CA TYR A 182 -0.99 0.27 6.71
C TYR A 182 -1.85 -1.01 6.70
N SER A 183 -3.17 -0.87 6.58
CA SER A 183 -4.11 -1.97 6.48
C SER A 183 -3.84 -2.83 5.24
N PHE A 184 -3.52 -2.19 4.11
CA PHE A 184 -3.16 -2.91 2.90
C PHE A 184 -1.85 -3.70 3.06
N ARG A 185 -0.84 -3.11 3.70
CA ARG A 185 0.40 -3.83 4.05
C ARG A 185 0.11 -5.05 4.93
N ILE A 186 -0.74 -4.92 5.94
CA ILE A 186 -1.14 -6.05 6.79
C ILE A 186 -1.84 -7.14 5.96
N LEU A 187 -2.78 -6.77 5.10
CA LEU A 187 -3.47 -7.72 4.22
C LEU A 187 -2.47 -8.52 3.38
N LEU A 188 -1.47 -7.85 2.82
CA LEU A 188 -0.44 -8.48 2.02
C LEU A 188 0.45 -9.40 2.87
N GLU A 189 1.02 -8.91 3.96
CA GLU A 189 1.99 -9.65 4.78
C GLU A 189 1.34 -10.80 5.59
N LYS A 190 0.16 -10.56 6.17
CA LYS A 190 -0.47 -11.47 7.13
C LYS A 190 -1.48 -12.42 6.52
N LEU A 191 -2.05 -12.09 5.35
CA LEU A 191 -3.01 -12.96 4.67
C LEU A 191 -2.46 -13.46 3.34
N LEU A 192 -2.29 -12.58 2.34
CA LEU A 192 -2.09 -13.00 0.95
C LEU A 192 -0.70 -13.61 0.70
N CYS A 193 0.33 -13.06 1.32
CA CYS A 193 1.71 -13.56 1.24
C CYS A 193 2.11 -14.40 2.44
N SER A 194 1.16 -14.68 3.36
CA SER A 194 1.45 -15.46 4.55
C SER A 194 1.95 -16.85 4.17
N PRO A 195 2.99 -17.36 4.85
CA PRO A 195 3.40 -18.76 4.72
C PRO A 195 2.26 -19.74 5.02
N GLU A 196 1.23 -19.34 5.75
CA GLU A 196 0.08 -20.19 6.11
C GLU A 196 -0.99 -20.23 5.00
N PHE A 197 -1.01 -19.23 4.11
CA PHE A 197 -1.92 -19.19 2.97
C PHE A 197 -1.40 -20.13 1.85
N ARG A 198 -1.71 -21.43 2.00
CA ARG A 198 -1.26 -22.51 1.10
C ARG A 198 -2.39 -23.26 0.39
N SER A 199 -3.64 -22.97 0.70
CA SER A 199 -4.78 -23.70 0.16
C SER A 199 -5.22 -23.19 -1.22
N GLU A 200 -4.95 -23.97 -2.27
CA GLU A 200 -5.42 -23.68 -3.62
C GLU A 200 -6.95 -23.60 -3.69
N ARG A 201 -7.65 -24.48 -2.96
CA ARG A 201 -9.12 -24.45 -2.87
C ARG A 201 -9.62 -23.11 -2.31
N LEU A 202 -8.92 -22.55 -1.32
CA LEU A 202 -9.26 -21.25 -0.74
C LEU A 202 -8.99 -20.12 -1.74
N GLU A 203 -7.90 -20.17 -2.49
CA GLU A 203 -7.60 -19.19 -3.54
C GLU A 203 -8.69 -19.16 -4.62
N LEU A 204 -9.10 -20.33 -5.11
CA LEU A 204 -10.18 -20.43 -6.10
C LEU A 204 -11.52 -19.94 -5.54
N LEU A 205 -11.80 -20.21 -4.26
CA LEU A 205 -13.01 -19.71 -3.60
C LEU A 205 -13.00 -18.18 -3.49
N LEU A 206 -11.86 -17.59 -3.11
CA LEU A 206 -11.69 -16.14 -3.04
C LEU A 206 -11.85 -15.48 -4.42
N LEU A 207 -11.25 -16.05 -5.46
CA LEU A 207 -11.42 -15.55 -6.82
C LEU A 207 -12.88 -15.57 -7.26
N LYS A 208 -13.59 -16.68 -7.02
CA LYS A 208 -15.03 -16.76 -7.33
C LYS A 208 -15.82 -15.71 -6.57
N TYR A 209 -15.57 -15.58 -5.26
CA TYR A 209 -16.23 -14.57 -4.45
C TYR A 209 -15.97 -13.16 -4.99
N LEU A 210 -14.72 -12.84 -5.33
CA LEU A 210 -14.35 -11.54 -5.91
C LEU A 210 -14.93 -11.29 -7.31
N GLU A 211 -15.23 -12.34 -8.07
CA GLU A 211 -15.88 -12.28 -9.38
C GLU A 211 -17.42 -12.18 -9.27
N GLU A 212 -18.01 -12.50 -8.12
CA GLU A 212 -19.47 -12.49 -7.94
C GLU A 212 -20.02 -11.05 -8.05
N PRO A 213 -20.99 -10.81 -8.95
CA PRO A 213 -21.66 -9.53 -9.01
C PRO A 213 -22.46 -9.34 -7.71
N GLN A 214 -22.15 -8.27 -6.97
CA GLN A 214 -22.72 -7.95 -5.65
C GLN A 214 -22.05 -8.67 -4.47
N VAL A 215 -20.72 -8.80 -4.46
CA VAL A 215 -20.03 -8.85 -3.15
C VAL A 215 -20.51 -7.65 -2.35
N ASP A 216 -21.29 -7.92 -1.32
CA ASP A 216 -21.97 -6.89 -0.56
C ASP A 216 -20.93 -6.18 0.32
N PHE A 217 -20.29 -5.17 -0.25
CA PHE A 217 -19.40 -4.27 0.47
C PHE A 217 -20.14 -3.53 1.60
N GLU A 218 -21.49 -3.55 1.67
CA GLU A 218 -22.22 -3.04 2.83
C GLU A 218 -21.95 -3.90 4.07
N VAL A 219 -21.83 -5.22 3.94
CA VAL A 219 -21.53 -6.08 5.09
C VAL A 219 -20.12 -5.77 5.61
N ALA A 220 -19.13 -5.69 4.71
CA ALA A 220 -17.77 -5.34 5.08
C ALA A 220 -17.70 -3.95 5.74
N ARG A 221 -18.39 -2.95 5.17
CA ARG A 221 -18.49 -1.60 5.74
C ARG A 221 -19.18 -1.62 7.10
N GLY A 222 -20.25 -2.39 7.26
CA GLY A 222 -20.96 -2.54 8.53
C GLY A 222 -20.05 -3.13 9.61
N VAL A 223 -19.28 -4.18 9.29
CA VAL A 223 -18.31 -4.77 10.22
C VAL A 223 -17.24 -3.75 10.61
N MET A 224 -16.66 -3.02 9.65
CA MET A 224 -15.66 -2.00 9.93
C MET A 224 -16.21 -0.85 10.77
N GLN A 225 -17.44 -0.40 10.52
CA GLN A 225 -18.10 0.62 11.32
C GLN A 225 -18.34 0.14 12.75
N CYS A 226 -18.77 -1.12 12.93
CA CYS A 226 -18.92 -1.72 14.25
C CYS A 226 -17.58 -1.77 15.00
N GLU A 227 -16.48 -2.16 14.34
CA GLU A 227 -15.14 -2.16 14.96
C GLU A 227 -14.71 -0.77 15.39
N VAL A 228 -14.96 0.27 14.57
CA VAL A 228 -14.66 1.65 14.93
C VAL A 228 -15.48 2.09 16.14
N LEU A 229 -16.80 1.87 16.12
CA LEU A 229 -17.68 2.23 17.23
C LEU A 229 -17.29 1.52 18.54
N LEU A 230 -16.88 0.25 18.46
CA LEU A 230 -16.37 -0.49 19.61
C LEU A 230 -15.08 0.16 20.15
N SER A 231 -14.12 0.49 19.28
CA SER A 231 -12.87 1.15 19.71
C SER A 231 -13.09 2.52 20.34
N VAL A 232 -14.07 3.29 19.87
CA VAL A 232 -14.45 4.58 20.45
C VAL A 232 -15.08 4.38 21.83
N ALA A 233 -16.01 3.43 21.97
CA ALA A 233 -16.65 3.12 23.25
C ALA A 233 -15.64 2.62 24.30
N GLU A 234 -14.65 1.82 23.90
CA GLU A 234 -13.57 1.36 24.78
C GLU A 234 -12.69 2.53 25.26
N ALA A 235 -12.36 3.47 24.37
CA ALA A 235 -11.57 4.66 24.72
C ALA A 235 -12.34 5.60 25.68
N GLU A 236 -13.64 5.83 25.43
CA GLU A 236 -14.49 6.62 26.32
C GLU A 236 -14.60 5.98 27.71
N GLN A 237 -14.74 4.65 27.78
CA GLN A 237 -14.78 3.93 29.05
C GLN A 237 -13.45 4.07 29.83
N GLU A 238 -12.31 3.99 29.14
CA GLU A 238 -11.00 4.18 29.76
C GLU A 238 -10.82 5.61 30.31
N GLU A 239 -11.26 6.63 29.56
CA GLU A 239 -11.20 8.02 30.00
C GLU A 239 -12.07 8.27 31.25
N ASP A 240 -13.29 7.72 31.27
CA ASP A 240 -14.20 7.81 32.42
C ASP A 240 -13.62 7.11 33.65
N GLU A 241 -12.97 5.96 33.49
CA GLU A 241 -12.26 5.28 34.57
C GLU A 241 -11.12 6.14 35.14
N LEU A 242 -10.32 6.75 34.27
CA LEU A 242 -9.22 7.64 34.67
C LEU A 242 -9.76 8.86 35.43
N ARG A 243 -10.84 9.47 34.94
CA ARG A 243 -11.52 10.59 35.58
C ARG A 243 -12.05 10.21 36.97
N MET A 244 -12.66 9.03 37.09
CA MET A 244 -13.15 8.51 38.38
C MET A 244 -12.02 8.23 39.37
N ARG A 245 -10.88 7.69 38.90
CA ARG A 245 -9.68 7.50 39.74
C ARG A 245 -9.11 8.83 40.22
N GLU A 246 -9.14 9.87 39.40
CA GLU A 246 -8.68 11.21 39.80
C GLU A 246 -9.59 11.85 40.86
N VAL A 247 -10.92 11.74 40.68
CA VAL A 247 -11.89 12.24 41.67
C VAL A 247 -11.70 11.53 43.03
N ARG A 248 -11.48 10.21 43.03
CA ARG A 248 -11.19 9.46 44.26
C ARG A 248 -9.91 9.96 44.94
N ARG A 249 -8.81 10.09 44.19
CA ARG A 249 -7.54 10.63 44.71
C ARG A 249 -7.73 12.03 45.32
N ARG A 250 -8.44 12.94 44.65
CA ARG A 250 -8.72 14.28 45.17
C ARG A 250 -9.52 14.25 46.49
N ARG A 251 -10.51 13.36 46.60
CA ARG A 251 -11.29 13.19 47.85
C ARG A 251 -10.42 12.68 48.99
N GLU A 252 -9.56 11.70 48.73
CA GLU A 252 -8.61 11.17 49.72
C GLU A 252 -7.64 12.26 50.21
N TYR A 253 -7.07 13.06 49.31
CA TYR A 253 -6.22 14.20 49.69
C TYR A 253 -6.95 15.21 50.59
N VAL A 254 -8.21 15.55 50.28
CA VAL A 254 -9.00 16.47 51.11
C VAL A 254 -9.25 15.87 52.50
N LEU A 255 -9.52 14.56 52.60
CA LEU A 255 -9.70 13.90 53.89
C LEU A 255 -8.41 13.88 54.72
N LEU A 256 -7.28 13.56 54.09
CA LEU A 256 -5.96 13.55 54.75
C LEU A 256 -5.53 14.94 55.20
N SER A 257 -5.87 16.00 54.45
CA SER A 257 -5.52 17.38 54.81
C SER A 257 -6.27 17.95 56.02
N ARG A 258 -7.31 17.26 56.50
CA ARG A 258 -8.13 17.68 57.66
C ARG A 258 -7.68 17.05 58.98
N ILE A 259 -6.72 16.14 58.94
CA ILE A 259 -6.12 15.47 60.11
C ILE A 259 -4.85 16.25 60.48
#